data_AF-A0A7K3FW85-F1
#
_entry.id   AF-A0A7K3FW85-F1
#
_cell.length_a   1.000
_cell.length_b   1.000
_cell.length_c   1.000
_cell.angle_alpha   90.00
_cell.angle_beta   90.00
_cell.angle_gamma   90.00
#
_symmetry.space_group_name_H-M   'P 1'
#
loop_
_entity.id
_entity.type
_entity.pdbx_description
1 polymer ?
#
loop_
_entity_poly.entity_id
_entity_poly.type
_entity_poly.pdbx_seq_one_letter_code
_entity_poly.pdbx_strand_id
1 'polypeptide(L)'
;DADRCAAARALGEIGPAAAASAPVLRPALASRDLWVRVRAAAALWRVTGETEEALPVLLAAWEENRHARVDIAECLAEMGPAASGAQLVILTELTRRRRHNAREGVSGTHDVHLDEKLLTLCRAALARMERGAR
;
A
#
# COMPACT_ATOMS: atom_id res chain seq x y z
N ASP A 1 -18.78 -5.69 -2.13
CA ASP A 1 -17.47 -5.08 -2.47
C ASP A 1 -16.27 -6.02 -2.48
N ALA A 2 -16.32 -7.19 -1.83
CA ALA A 2 -15.27 -8.21 -1.93
C ALA A 2 -14.91 -8.59 -3.39
N ASP A 3 -15.91 -8.70 -4.27
CA ASP A 3 -15.70 -9.01 -5.69
C ASP A 3 -14.89 -7.93 -6.42
N ARG A 4 -15.09 -6.65 -6.07
CA ARG A 4 -14.32 -5.54 -6.64
C ARG A 4 -12.87 -5.55 -6.16
N CYS A 5 -12.63 -5.88 -4.89
CA CYS A 5 -11.28 -6.08 -4.36
C CYS A 5 -10.56 -7.26 -5.04
N ALA A 6 -11.26 -8.38 -5.25
CA ALA A 6 -10.71 -9.55 -5.92
C ALA A 6 -10.37 -9.26 -7.39
N ALA A 7 -11.28 -8.61 -8.11
CA ALA A 7 -11.07 -8.19 -9.49
C ALA A 7 -9.89 -7.22 -9.63
N ALA A 8 -9.81 -6.19 -8.79
CA ALA A 8 -8.68 -5.26 -8.81
C ALA A 8 -7.35 -5.97 -8.51
N ARG A 9 -7.32 -6.88 -7.52
CA ARG A 9 -6.12 -7.66 -7.21
C ARG A 9 -5.68 -8.50 -8.41
N ALA A 10 -6.60 -9.24 -9.04
CA ALA A 10 -6.30 -10.06 -10.20
C ALA A 10 -5.75 -9.24 -11.38
N LEU A 11 -6.33 -8.07 -11.65
CA LEU A 11 -5.82 -7.15 -12.67
C LEU A 11 -4.39 -6.68 -12.35
N GLY A 12 -4.12 -6.34 -11.09
CA GLY A 12 -2.77 -5.97 -10.65
C GLY A 12 -1.75 -7.10 -10.76
N GLU A 13 -2.14 -8.34 -10.50
CA GLU A 13 -1.28 -9.53 -10.66
C GLU A 13 -0.97 -9.84 -12.13
N ILE A 14 -1.89 -9.53 -13.05
CA ILE A 14 -1.63 -9.59 -14.49
C ILE A 14 -0.61 -8.52 -14.92
N GLY A 15 -0.59 -7.37 -14.24
CA GLY A 15 0.36 -6.29 -14.49
C GLY A 15 0.13 -5.57 -15.81
N PRO A 16 1.18 -5.11 -16.53
CA PRO A 16 1.02 -4.25 -17.71
C PRO A 16 0.17 -4.83 -18.84
N ALA A 17 0.03 -6.16 -18.93
CA ALA A 17 -0.87 -6.79 -19.90
C ALA A 17 -2.35 -6.43 -19.68
N ALA A 18 -2.73 -5.99 -18.47
CA ALA A 18 -4.05 -5.50 -18.11
C ALA A 18 -4.18 -3.96 -18.18
N ALA A 19 -3.26 -3.23 -18.81
CA ALA A 19 -3.30 -1.76 -18.90
C ALA A 19 -4.63 -1.21 -19.44
N ALA A 20 -5.30 -1.95 -20.34
CA ALA A 20 -6.62 -1.60 -20.87
C ALA A 20 -7.73 -1.51 -19.79
N SER A 21 -7.50 -2.07 -18.60
CA SER A 21 -8.43 -2.00 -17.46
C SER A 21 -8.28 -0.73 -16.62
N ALA A 22 -7.26 0.10 -16.86
CA ALA A 22 -7.02 1.33 -16.10
C ALA A 22 -8.25 2.26 -16.00
N PRO A 23 -9.03 2.50 -17.07
CA PRO A 23 -10.25 3.33 -16.98
C PRO A 23 -11.31 2.77 -16.02
N VAL A 24 -11.37 1.45 -15.84
CA VAL A 24 -12.31 0.78 -14.92
C VAL A 24 -11.81 0.84 -13.47
N LEU A 25 -10.50 0.92 -13.25
CA LEU A 25 -9.91 1.04 -11.92
C LEU A 25 -10.01 2.47 -11.36
N ARG A 26 -9.92 3.50 -12.20
CA ARG A 26 -9.96 4.92 -11.76
C ARG A 26 -11.17 5.29 -10.89
N PRO A 27 -12.43 4.93 -11.23
CA PRO A 27 -13.57 5.21 -10.37
C PRO A 27 -13.47 4.56 -8.99
N ALA A 28 -12.79 3.41 -8.88
CA ALA A 28 -12.64 2.69 -7.61
C ALA A 28 -11.65 3.37 -6.64
N LEU A 29 -10.80 4.28 -7.12
CA LEU A 29 -9.95 5.13 -6.27
C LEU A 29 -10.76 6.04 -5.34
N ALA A 30 -11.99 6.39 -5.75
CA ALA A 30 -12.92 7.21 -4.96
C ALA A 30 -13.97 6.37 -4.19
N SER A 31 -13.78 5.05 -4.08
CA SER A 31 -14.69 4.18 -3.34
C SER A 31 -14.85 4.62 -1.88
N ARG A 32 -16.03 4.42 -1.29
CA ARG A 32 -16.23 4.62 0.15
C ARG A 32 -15.52 3.55 0.98
N ASP A 33 -15.33 2.37 0.42
CA ASP A 33 -14.61 1.27 1.06
C ASP A 33 -13.09 1.47 0.90
N LEU A 34 -12.41 1.59 2.03
CA LEU A 34 -10.95 1.75 2.12
C LEU A 34 -10.18 0.65 1.39
N TRP A 35 -10.59 -0.62 1.55
CA TRP A 35 -9.88 -1.75 0.95
C TRP A 35 -10.04 -1.74 -0.57
N VAL A 36 -11.20 -1.33 -1.07
CA VAL A 36 -11.41 -1.13 -2.51
C VAL A 36 -10.48 -0.03 -3.03
N ARG A 37 -10.35 1.11 -2.32
CA ARG A 37 -9.43 2.20 -2.71
C ARG A 37 -7.98 1.71 -2.78
N VAL A 38 -7.50 1.03 -1.74
CA VAL A 38 -6.12 0.53 -1.66
C VAL A 38 -5.83 -0.49 -2.76
N ARG A 39 -6.75 -1.45 -2.98
CA ARG A 39 -6.57 -2.47 -4.02
C ARG A 39 -6.65 -1.86 -5.43
N ALA A 40 -7.53 -0.90 -5.65
CA ALA A 40 -7.63 -0.19 -6.92
C ALA A 40 -6.37 0.63 -7.21
N ALA A 41 -5.84 1.36 -6.23
CA ALA A 41 -4.61 2.15 -6.38
C ALA A 41 -3.40 1.27 -6.68
N ALA A 42 -3.23 0.18 -5.92
CA ALA A 42 -2.15 -0.78 -6.15
C ALA A 42 -2.26 -1.46 -7.52
N ALA A 43 -3.47 -1.86 -7.93
CA ALA A 43 -3.71 -2.44 -9.24
C ALA A 43 -3.43 -1.44 -10.37
N LEU A 44 -3.92 -0.20 -10.24
CA LEU A 44 -3.72 0.84 -11.23
C LEU A 44 -2.22 1.07 -11.46
N TRP A 45 -1.44 1.24 -10.38
CA TRP A 45 0.00 1.37 -10.50
C TRP A 45 0.67 0.15 -11.15
N ARG A 46 0.29 -1.08 -10.79
CA ARG A 46 0.87 -2.29 -11.41
C ARG A 46 0.57 -2.42 -12.91
N VAL A 47 -0.59 -1.94 -13.36
CA VAL A 47 -0.99 -2.06 -14.77
C VAL A 47 -0.55 -0.87 -15.64
N THR A 48 -0.36 0.32 -15.06
CA THR A 48 0.01 1.53 -15.83
C THR A 48 1.40 2.08 -15.51
N GLY A 49 1.94 1.79 -14.33
CA GLY A 49 3.11 2.47 -13.77
C GLY A 49 2.84 3.90 -13.30
N GLU A 50 1.60 4.41 -13.43
CA GLU A 50 1.25 5.79 -13.09
C GLU A 50 1.22 5.98 -11.58
N THR A 51 2.19 6.74 -11.08
CA THR A 51 2.36 6.98 -9.64
C THR A 51 1.50 8.14 -9.16
N GLU A 52 1.28 9.15 -10.00
CA GLU A 52 0.55 10.39 -9.66
C GLU A 52 -0.89 10.13 -9.17
N GLU A 53 -1.56 9.12 -9.72
CA GLU A 53 -2.92 8.76 -9.30
C GLU A 53 -2.94 7.79 -8.11
N ALA A 54 -1.99 6.84 -8.07
CA ALA A 54 -2.00 5.77 -7.07
C ALA A 54 -1.41 6.21 -5.72
N LEU A 55 -0.29 6.93 -5.73
CA LEU A 55 0.46 7.26 -4.53
C LEU A 55 -0.34 8.13 -3.54
N PRO A 56 -1.06 9.19 -3.95
CA PRO A 56 -1.85 9.99 -3.02
C PRO A 56 -2.96 9.17 -2.33
N VAL A 57 -3.60 8.25 -3.06
CA VAL A 57 -4.67 7.39 -2.52
C VAL A 57 -4.10 6.43 -1.47
N LEU A 58 -2.94 5.84 -1.75
CA LEU A 58 -2.24 4.96 -0.80
C LEU A 58 -1.81 5.71 0.46
N LEU A 59 -1.28 6.93 0.33
CA LEU A 59 -0.88 7.76 1.48
C LEU A 59 -2.07 8.23 2.31
N ALA A 60 -3.19 8.60 1.68
CA ALA A 60 -4.41 8.94 2.41
C ALA A 60 -4.93 7.73 3.22
N ALA A 61 -4.94 6.54 2.60
CA ALA A 61 -5.36 5.30 3.26
C ALA A 61 -4.43 4.90 4.42
N TRP A 62 -3.13 5.20 4.32
CA TRP A 62 -2.14 4.95 5.38
C TRP A 62 -2.46 5.69 6.68
N GLU A 63 -2.90 6.94 6.55
CA GLU A 63 -3.30 7.79 7.67
C GLU A 63 -4.67 7.39 8.23
N GLU A 64 -5.62 7.02 7.37
CA GLU A 64 -6.99 6.68 7.76
C GLU A 64 -7.07 5.39 8.60
N ASN A 65 -6.31 4.35 8.25
CA ASN A 65 -6.40 3.07 8.93
C ASN A 65 -5.08 2.31 8.97
N ARG A 66 -4.58 2.10 10.19
CA ARG A 66 -3.36 1.33 10.45
C ARG A 66 -3.36 -0.09 9.90
N HIS A 67 -4.53 -0.74 9.80
CA HIS A 67 -4.62 -2.10 9.27
C HIS A 67 -4.29 -2.16 7.77
N ALA A 68 -4.51 -1.07 7.03
CA ALA A 68 -4.14 -0.99 5.61
C ALA A 68 -2.64 -0.77 5.38
N ARG A 69 -1.88 -0.35 6.40
CA ARG A 69 -0.46 0.00 6.26
C ARG A 69 0.40 -1.14 5.77
N VAL A 70 0.10 -2.39 6.13
CA VAL A 70 0.85 -3.56 5.62
C VAL A 70 0.68 -3.68 4.11
N ASP A 71 -0.56 -3.69 3.62
CA ASP A 71 -0.86 -3.78 2.18
C ASP A 71 -0.25 -2.59 1.40
N ILE A 72 -0.30 -1.39 1.98
CA ILE A 72 0.28 -0.20 1.38
C ILE A 72 1.80 -0.29 1.36
N ALA A 73 2.44 -0.71 2.46
CA ALA A 73 3.89 -0.86 2.53
C ALA A 73 4.42 -1.89 1.53
N GLU A 74 3.68 -2.98 1.28
CA GLU A 74 3.98 -3.93 0.20
C GLU A 74 3.98 -3.23 -1.16
N CYS A 75 2.91 -2.50 -1.47
CA CYS A 75 2.80 -1.77 -2.74
C CYS A 75 3.93 -0.73 -2.90
N LEU A 76 4.22 0.06 -1.86
CA LEU A 76 5.29 1.06 -1.89
C LEU A 76 6.68 0.41 -2.05
N ALA A 77 6.89 -0.78 -1.46
CA ALA A 77 8.11 -1.54 -1.67
C ALA A 77 8.23 -2.05 -3.11
N GLU A 78 7.14 -2.51 -3.72
CA GLU A 78 7.11 -2.89 -5.14
C GLU A 78 7.37 -1.70 -6.06
N MET A 79 6.82 -0.53 -5.75
CA MET A 79 7.02 0.74 -6.48
C MET A 79 8.47 1.19 -6.53
N GLY A 80 9.25 0.91 -5.48
CA GLY A 80 10.66 1.30 -5.40
C GLY A 80 10.85 2.81 -5.54
N PRO A 81 11.74 3.31 -6.42
CA PRO A 81 12.01 4.76 -6.57
C PRO A 81 10.78 5.60 -6.89
N ALA A 82 9.78 5.04 -7.57
CA ALA A 82 8.54 5.74 -7.88
C ALA A 82 7.78 6.16 -6.60
N ALA A 83 7.92 5.43 -5.51
CA ALA A 83 7.28 5.74 -4.23
C ALA A 83 8.08 6.72 -3.34
N SER A 84 9.08 7.45 -3.87
CA SER A 84 9.92 8.38 -3.07
C SER A 84 9.11 9.43 -2.30
N GLY A 85 7.94 9.84 -2.81
CA GLY A 85 7.02 10.74 -2.08
C GLY A 85 6.51 10.18 -0.75
N ALA A 86 6.60 8.86 -0.52
CA ALA A 86 6.22 8.21 0.75
C ALA A 86 7.34 8.14 1.79
N GLN A 87 8.57 8.58 1.45
CA GLN A 87 9.76 8.38 2.28
C GLN A 87 9.57 8.92 3.71
N LEU A 88 9.05 10.14 3.85
CA LEU A 88 8.86 10.78 5.16
C LEU A 88 7.83 10.03 6.02
N VAL A 89 6.74 9.55 5.40
CA VAL A 89 5.69 8.78 6.08
C VAL A 89 6.26 7.47 6.60
N ILE A 90 7.05 6.76 5.79
CA ILE A 90 7.69 5.50 6.18
C ILE A 90 8.71 5.72 7.30
N LEU A 91 9.55 6.75 7.21
CA LEU A 91 10.50 7.09 8.27
C LEU A 91 9.77 7.39 9.58
N THR A 92 8.68 8.15 9.52
CA THR A 92 7.84 8.46 10.68
C THR A 92 7.24 7.19 11.30
N GLU A 93 6.82 6.22 10.49
CA GLU A 93 6.32 4.95 11.02
C GLU A 93 7.43 4.17 11.74
N LEU A 94 8.64 4.13 11.18
CA LEU A 94 9.78 3.40 11.76
C LEU A 94 10.26 3.98 13.10
N THR A 95 9.96 5.26 13.40
CA THR A 95 10.31 5.86 14.69
C THR A 95 9.31 5.54 15.80
N ARG A 96 8.10 5.07 15.47
CA ARG A 96 7.09 4.72 16.47
C ARG A 96 7.47 3.40 17.15
N ARG A 97 7.71 3.42 18.47
CA ARG A 97 8.00 2.21 19.25
C ARG A 97 6.71 1.42 19.52
N ARG A 98 6.66 0.20 18.95
CA ARG A 98 5.71 -0.95 19.13
C ARG A 98 4.40 -0.67 19.89
N ARG A 99 3.28 -0.85 19.16
CA ARG A 99 1.97 -1.44 19.52
C ARG A 99 0.90 -0.85 18.58
N HIS A 100 1.09 -0.95 17.26
CA HIS A 100 0.11 -0.39 16.33
C HIS A 100 -1.19 -1.19 16.32
N ASN A 101 -1.12 -2.53 16.31
CA ASN A 101 -2.31 -3.38 16.22
C ASN A 101 -2.80 -3.96 17.55
N ALA A 102 -1.95 -3.99 18.58
CA ALA A 102 -2.36 -4.46 19.91
C ALA A 102 -3.23 -3.40 20.60
N ARG A 103 -4.50 -3.73 20.88
CA ARG A 103 -5.29 -2.97 21.86
C ARG A 103 -4.64 -3.09 23.24
N GLU A 104 -4.64 -2.04 24.04
CA GLU A 104 -4.38 -2.19 25.48
C GLU A 104 -5.36 -3.25 26.03
N GLY A 105 -4.82 -4.35 26.57
CA GLY A 105 -5.61 -5.41 27.19
C GLY A 105 -5.99 -6.61 26.31
N VAL A 106 -5.64 -6.67 25.03
CA VAL A 106 -5.88 -7.87 24.19
C VAL A 106 -4.62 -8.21 23.40
N SER A 107 -3.91 -9.26 23.84
CA SER A 107 -2.73 -9.77 23.14
C SER A 107 -3.15 -10.86 22.16
N GLY A 108 -3.43 -10.47 20.91
CA GLY A 108 -3.50 -11.42 19.80
C GLY A 108 -2.09 -11.63 19.23
N THR A 109 -1.61 -12.87 19.17
CA THR A 109 -0.30 -13.22 18.56
C THR A 109 -0.17 -12.74 17.11
N HIS A 110 -1.29 -12.56 16.41
CA HIS A 110 -1.36 -12.03 15.04
C HIS A 110 -0.97 -10.55 14.94
N ASP A 111 -1.22 -9.74 15.97
CA ASP A 111 -0.97 -8.30 15.94
C ASP A 111 0.53 -7.98 15.96
N VAL A 112 1.31 -8.82 16.66
CA VAL A 112 2.78 -8.72 16.72
C VAL A 112 3.40 -9.06 15.37
N HIS A 113 2.92 -10.13 14.72
CA HIS A 113 3.43 -10.54 13.41
C HIS A 113 3.18 -9.49 12.33
N LEU A 114 1.97 -8.90 12.29
CA LEU A 114 1.64 -7.85 11.33
C LEU A 114 2.47 -6.57 11.55
N ASP A 115 2.77 -6.22 12.81
CA ASP A 115 3.63 -5.09 13.17
C ASP A 115 5.08 -5.33 12.68
N GLU A 116 5.64 -6.52 12.94
CA GLU A 116 6.98 -6.88 12.46
C GLU A 116 7.07 -6.95 10.94
N LYS A 117 6.02 -7.45 10.28
CA LYS A 117 5.91 -7.46 8.83
C LYS A 117 5.89 -6.04 8.27
N LEU A 118 5.08 -5.15 8.83
CA LEU A 118 5.03 -3.74 8.45
C LEU A 118 6.42 -3.09 8.53
N LEU A 119 7.11 -3.23 9.66
CA LEU A 119 8.43 -2.64 9.85
C LEU A 119 9.47 -3.19 8.86
N THR A 120 9.39 -4.48 8.53
CA THR A 120 10.24 -5.11 7.52
C THR A 120 9.99 -4.52 6.13
N LEU A 121 8.71 -4.37 5.75
CA LEU A 121 8.32 -3.80 4.47
C LEU A 121 8.73 -2.33 4.36
N CYS A 122 8.51 -1.53 5.41
CA CYS A 122 8.94 -0.13 5.50
C CYS A 122 10.45 0.01 5.23
N ARG A 123 11.29 -0.79 5.89
CA ARG A 123 12.75 -0.79 5.65
C ARG A 123 13.09 -1.19 4.21
N ALA A 124 12.40 -2.21 3.70
CA ALA A 124 12.63 -2.71 2.34
C ALA A 124 12.19 -1.71 1.26
N ALA A 125 11.16 -0.91 1.53
CA ALA A 125 10.69 0.16 0.66
C ALA A 125 11.71 1.31 0.60
N LEU A 126 12.19 1.79 1.75
CA LEU A 126 13.24 2.82 1.81
C LEU A 126 14.51 2.39 1.06
N ALA A 127 14.99 1.18 1.31
CA ALA A 127 16.17 0.65 0.62
C ALA A 127 15.99 0.56 -0.91
N ARG A 128 14.76 0.34 -1.40
CA ARG A 128 14.47 0.33 -2.84
C ARG A 128 14.38 1.73 -3.44
N MET A 129 13.87 2.69 -2.69
CA MET A 129 13.82 4.11 -3.11
C MET A 129 15.24 4.67 -3.30
N GLU A 130 16.13 4.40 -2.35
CA GLU A 130 17.52 4.90 -2.37
C GLU A 130 18.36 4.33 -3.52
N ARG A 131 18.03 3.12 -4.02
CA ARG A 131 18.75 2.47 -5.12
C ARG A 131 18.50 3.10 -6.49
N GLY A 132 17.43 3.88 -6.67
CA GLY A 132 17.16 4.62 -7.91
C GLY A 132 17.67 6.07 -7.90
N ALA A 133 18.19 6.54 -6.76
CA ALA A 133 18.75 7.88 -6.61
C ALA A 133 20.27 7.95 -6.87
N ARG A 134 20.88 6.83 -7.28
CA ARG A 134 22.30 6.72 -7.65
C ARG A 134 22.48 6.54 -9.14
#